data_AF-I0AP06-F1
#
_entry.id   AF-I0AP06-F1
#
_cell.length_a   1.000
_cell.length_b   1.000
_cell.length_c   1.000
_cell.angle_alpha   90.00
_cell.angle_beta   90.00
_cell.angle_gamma   90.00
#
_symmetry.space_group_name_H-M   'P 1'
#
loop_
_entity.id
_entity.type
_entity.pdbx_description
1 polymer ?
#
loop_
_entity_poly.entity_id
_entity_poly.type
_entity_poly.pdbx_seq_one_letter_code
_entity_poly.pdbx_strand_id
1 'polypeptide(L)'
;MKTTILKIVLFIFLCIVNAFLFAQQDSIITKLNSPSFSQRDNALWYIEGNKLYQYLPALEEQIFRGEDDFEVYNFLRALNILNSPNLHQITRHFIDTIDYYPSSPFMDKLELKVDATEILINLQDYSTINYLWQILERDKPGGKIEPTVISILSKLLYVPQYESRAKQELLDIYNSSYYRNMEDGLFNFRPQILGILVKKYGMEIKDILLESFFNDPSVSIRVSSIDYLREINYPGLDTLLIYKLYSQTSDTVVNPIIGLNITSMLNTPKGWYTLTTYKPPIVNSRVEDSIKRYIESRKHTEAKRIYLESLSQYLDTVKTFINDLQSYQWLGDEQFKNELQSILQSAKSNLQNGDSLACRVQVKAFRDLVDNVYKDSLNTDPRFVTIEGWKFLFWNAQYILDRLPQLPVNADIEEINPAMSLVNTGAFTMEVKGTGFSANSVLYFNGNARTTTYVADTLLTAEILGTDVSVAGNYPVWVSSGTTNSDTVIYKVVNTLPQPVRPVLECVRNNGDGTYTAYFGYKNDNTVSVYIPVGSKNKFTPTPQDRGQTRVFLPGRHNRVFTVSFNGSNLVWTLNGRTSTASSNSAPCN
;
A
#
# COMPACT_ATOMS: atom_id res chain seq x y z
N MET A 1 -2.22 -32.87 51.57
CA MET A 1 -2.83 -31.63 52.11
C MET A 1 -3.10 -30.58 51.03
N LYS A 2 -2.08 -29.91 50.44
CA LYS A 2 -2.30 -28.81 49.46
C LYS A 2 -3.23 -29.17 48.29
N THR A 3 -3.07 -30.35 47.69
CA THR A 3 -3.93 -30.84 46.59
C THR A 3 -5.38 -31.13 47.00
N THR A 4 -5.62 -31.56 48.24
CA THR A 4 -6.97 -31.79 48.77
C THR A 4 -7.69 -30.46 49.01
N ILE A 5 -6.99 -29.49 49.59
CA ILE A 5 -7.51 -28.14 49.84
C ILE A 5 -7.85 -27.44 48.52
N LEU A 6 -7.00 -27.54 47.50
CA LEU A 6 -7.26 -26.95 46.18
C LEU A 6 -8.53 -27.54 45.53
N LYS A 7 -8.74 -28.85 45.63
CA LYS A 7 -9.98 -29.50 45.13
C LYS A 7 -11.23 -29.05 45.88
N ILE A 8 -11.14 -28.86 47.20
CA ILE A 8 -12.26 -28.37 48.02
C ILE A 8 -12.57 -26.90 47.67
N VAL A 9 -11.56 -26.04 47.50
CA VAL A 9 -11.76 -24.65 47.07
C VAL A 9 -12.37 -24.59 45.67
N LEU A 10 -11.91 -25.42 44.72
CA LEU A 10 -12.48 -25.47 43.38
C LEU A 10 -13.94 -25.96 43.39
N PHE A 11 -14.27 -26.95 44.21
CA PHE A 11 -15.63 -27.47 44.38
C PHE A 11 -16.54 -26.42 45.04
N ILE A 12 -16.09 -25.75 46.10
CA ILE A 12 -16.83 -24.65 46.73
C ILE A 12 -17.05 -23.49 45.75
N PHE A 13 -16.04 -23.12 44.96
CA PHE A 13 -16.18 -22.10 43.92
C PHE A 13 -17.21 -22.54 42.85
N LEU A 14 -17.17 -23.79 42.39
CA LEU A 14 -18.15 -24.34 41.45
C LEU A 14 -19.57 -24.34 42.05
N CYS A 15 -19.72 -24.69 43.33
CA CYS A 15 -20.99 -24.63 44.05
C CYS A 15 -21.50 -23.20 44.22
N ILE A 16 -20.63 -22.22 44.50
CA ILE A 16 -20.99 -20.80 44.61
C ILE A 16 -21.42 -20.25 43.24
N VAL A 17 -20.66 -20.54 42.18
CA VAL A 17 -21.01 -20.13 40.80
C VAL A 17 -22.34 -20.76 40.37
N ASN A 18 -22.56 -22.05 40.63
CA ASN A 18 -23.86 -22.70 40.39
C ASN A 18 -24.98 -22.06 41.22
N ALA A 19 -24.78 -21.79 42.50
CA ALA A 19 -25.78 -21.15 43.35
C ALA A 19 -26.12 -19.72 42.87
N PHE A 20 -25.13 -18.97 42.35
CA PHE A 20 -25.35 -17.65 41.77
C PHE A 20 -26.14 -17.73 40.45
N LEU A 21 -25.82 -18.72 39.60
CA LEU A 21 -26.56 -19.00 38.36
C LEU A 21 -28.01 -19.41 38.65
N PHE A 22 -28.24 -20.29 39.63
CA PHE A 22 -29.60 -20.67 40.06
C PHE A 22 -30.36 -19.47 40.64
N ALA A 23 -29.76 -18.67 41.52
CA ALA A 23 -30.41 -17.47 42.06
C ALA A 23 -30.76 -16.42 40.98
N GLN A 24 -29.91 -16.30 39.95
CA GLN A 24 -30.19 -15.44 38.79
C GLN A 24 -31.32 -16.03 37.91
N GLN A 25 -31.36 -17.36 37.75
CA GLN A 25 -32.41 -18.07 37.01
C GLN A 25 -33.78 -17.97 37.69
N ASP A 26 -33.84 -18.15 39.01
CA ASP A 26 -35.04 -17.97 39.81
C ASP A 26 -35.54 -16.51 39.74
N SER A 27 -34.63 -15.52 39.72
CA SER A 27 -34.99 -14.10 39.56
C SER A 27 -35.63 -13.80 38.20
N ILE A 28 -35.16 -14.42 37.11
CA ILE A 28 -35.70 -14.21 35.76
C ILE A 28 -37.07 -14.88 35.61
N ILE A 29 -37.23 -16.13 36.07
CA ILE A 29 -38.52 -16.84 36.05
C ILE A 29 -39.55 -16.13 36.93
N THR A 30 -39.15 -15.58 38.08
CA THR A 30 -40.02 -14.77 38.94
C THR A 30 -40.51 -13.51 38.22
N LYS A 31 -39.65 -12.85 37.43
CA LYS A 31 -40.02 -11.66 36.65
C LYS A 31 -40.94 -12.00 35.47
N LEU A 32 -40.70 -13.10 34.76
CA LEU A 32 -41.60 -13.57 33.68
C LEU A 32 -43.00 -13.92 34.19
N ASN A 33 -43.10 -14.46 35.40
CA ASN A 33 -44.39 -14.78 36.05
C ASN A 33 -45.01 -13.58 36.82
N SER A 34 -44.43 -12.39 36.71
CA SER A 34 -44.90 -11.22 37.44
C SER A 34 -46.23 -10.69 36.88
N PRO A 35 -47.16 -10.19 37.72
CA PRO A 35 -48.33 -9.44 37.24
C PRO A 35 -47.98 -8.03 36.72
N SER A 36 -46.71 -7.67 36.64
CA SER A 36 -46.26 -6.39 36.09
C SER A 36 -45.68 -6.59 34.68
N PHE A 37 -46.38 -6.08 33.66
CA PHE A 37 -45.89 -5.99 32.28
C PHE A 37 -44.42 -5.55 32.21
N SER A 38 -44.06 -4.45 32.88
CA SER A 38 -42.68 -3.94 32.87
C SER A 38 -41.66 -4.93 33.42
N GLN A 39 -42.02 -5.79 34.39
CA GLN A 39 -41.10 -6.83 34.87
C GLN A 39 -40.95 -7.98 33.88
N ARG A 40 -42.03 -8.35 33.17
CA ARG A 40 -42.02 -9.37 32.11
C ARG A 40 -41.22 -8.90 30.90
N ASP A 41 -41.48 -7.68 30.42
CA ASP A 41 -40.74 -7.03 29.32
C ASP A 41 -39.24 -6.90 29.61
N ASN A 42 -38.85 -6.43 30.81
CA ASN A 42 -37.45 -6.40 31.24
C ASN A 42 -36.80 -7.80 31.27
N ALA A 43 -37.57 -8.85 31.58
CA ALA A 43 -37.06 -10.23 31.55
C ALA A 43 -36.93 -10.75 30.11
N LEU A 44 -37.89 -10.46 29.23
CA LEU A 44 -37.82 -10.76 27.80
C LEU A 44 -36.59 -10.10 27.16
N TRP A 45 -36.43 -8.79 27.33
CA TRP A 45 -35.27 -8.04 26.80
C TRP A 45 -33.93 -8.63 27.27
N TYR A 46 -33.84 -9.01 28.55
CA TYR A 46 -32.64 -9.65 29.10
C TYR A 46 -32.38 -11.04 28.49
N ILE A 47 -33.42 -11.85 28.28
CA ILE A 47 -33.33 -13.18 27.66
C ILE A 47 -32.95 -13.08 26.17
N GLU A 48 -33.59 -12.18 25.42
CA GLU A 48 -33.30 -11.89 24.01
C GLU A 48 -31.85 -11.43 23.83
N GLY A 49 -31.43 -10.40 24.56
CA GLY A 49 -30.10 -9.79 24.43
C GLY A 49 -28.94 -10.73 24.79
N ASN A 50 -29.18 -11.70 25.67
CA ASN A 50 -28.18 -12.69 26.09
C ASN A 50 -28.38 -14.08 25.46
N LYS A 51 -29.37 -14.25 24.56
CA LYS A 51 -29.72 -15.51 23.87
C LYS A 51 -29.86 -16.71 24.81
N LEU A 52 -30.63 -16.55 25.89
CA LEU A 52 -30.71 -17.54 26.96
C LEU A 52 -31.69 -18.69 26.65
N TYR A 53 -31.27 -19.62 25.79
CA TYR A 53 -32.07 -20.77 25.33
C TYR A 53 -32.74 -21.60 26.44
N GLN A 54 -32.15 -21.65 27.64
CA GLN A 54 -32.69 -22.39 28.80
C GLN A 54 -34.08 -21.92 29.27
N TYR A 55 -34.52 -20.71 28.89
CA TYR A 55 -35.85 -20.19 29.23
C TYR A 55 -36.91 -20.48 28.15
N LEU A 56 -36.56 -21.13 27.03
CA LEU A 56 -37.52 -21.47 25.97
C LEU A 56 -38.81 -22.11 26.49
N PRO A 57 -38.79 -23.17 27.35
CA PRO A 57 -40.02 -23.77 27.85
C PRO A 57 -40.90 -22.80 28.67
N ALA A 58 -40.29 -21.88 29.41
CA ALA A 58 -41.01 -20.87 30.18
C ALA A 58 -41.65 -19.83 29.26
N LEU A 59 -40.95 -19.39 28.20
CA LEU A 59 -41.50 -18.46 27.21
C LEU A 59 -42.66 -19.09 26.41
N GLU A 60 -42.54 -20.37 26.05
CA GLU A 60 -43.59 -21.14 25.36
C GLU A 60 -44.84 -21.36 26.24
N GLU A 61 -44.70 -21.40 27.58
CA GLU A 61 -45.85 -21.42 28.50
C GLU A 61 -46.46 -20.03 28.72
N GLN A 62 -45.63 -18.99 28.87
CA GLN A 62 -46.10 -17.65 29.25
C GLN A 62 -46.70 -16.84 28.10
N ILE A 63 -46.36 -17.12 26.83
CA ILE A 63 -46.88 -16.36 25.68
C ILE A 63 -48.42 -16.26 25.67
N PHE A 64 -49.12 -17.33 26.05
CA PHE A 64 -50.59 -17.37 26.08
C PHE A 64 -51.21 -16.69 27.31
N ARG A 65 -50.42 -15.93 28.09
CA ARG A 65 -50.85 -15.18 29.29
C ARG A 65 -50.60 -13.67 29.18
N GLY A 66 -50.20 -13.18 28.01
CA GLY A 66 -50.00 -11.74 27.78
C GLY A 66 -51.29 -10.93 28.01
N GLU A 67 -51.13 -9.70 28.51
CA GLU A 67 -52.24 -8.80 28.84
C GLU A 67 -52.84 -8.11 27.60
N ASP A 68 -52.04 -7.88 26.55
CA ASP A 68 -52.45 -7.28 25.28
C ASP A 68 -51.78 -7.96 24.06
N ASP A 69 -52.24 -7.61 22.85
CA ASP A 69 -51.76 -8.18 21.58
C ASP A 69 -50.25 -7.92 21.32
N PHE A 70 -49.72 -6.77 21.76
CA PHE A 70 -48.31 -6.42 21.64
C PHE A 70 -47.42 -7.21 22.60
N GLU A 71 -47.85 -7.48 23.83
CA GLU A 71 -47.11 -8.32 24.77
C GLU A 71 -46.95 -9.74 24.24
N VAL A 72 -48.04 -10.37 23.79
CA VAL A 72 -48.01 -11.72 23.22
C VAL A 72 -47.06 -11.77 22.02
N TYR A 73 -47.02 -10.71 21.20
CA TYR A 73 -46.04 -10.59 20.12
C TYR A 73 -44.59 -10.44 20.60
N ASN A 74 -44.32 -9.70 21.68
CA ASN A 74 -42.96 -9.63 22.25
C ASN A 74 -42.47 -11.01 22.73
N PHE A 75 -43.34 -11.83 23.32
CA PHE A 75 -43.02 -13.24 23.60
C PHE A 75 -42.75 -14.03 22.31
N LEU A 76 -43.56 -13.85 21.26
CA LEU A 76 -43.35 -14.51 19.96
C LEU A 76 -42.01 -14.14 19.31
N ARG A 77 -41.64 -12.85 19.38
CA ARG A 77 -40.35 -12.33 18.90
C ARG A 77 -39.18 -12.96 19.66
N ALA A 78 -39.29 -13.09 20.99
CA ALA A 78 -38.26 -13.75 21.79
C ALA A 78 -38.10 -15.24 21.41
N LEU A 79 -39.21 -15.96 21.19
CA LEU A 79 -39.20 -17.34 20.70
C LEU A 79 -38.56 -17.47 19.30
N ASN A 80 -38.80 -16.51 18.41
CA ASN A 80 -38.17 -16.43 17.10
C ASN A 80 -36.65 -16.20 17.19
N ILE A 81 -36.20 -15.22 17.98
CA ILE A 81 -34.78 -14.92 18.21
C ILE A 81 -34.02 -16.13 18.79
N LEU A 82 -34.67 -16.88 19.68
CA LEU A 82 -34.11 -18.09 20.29
C LEU A 82 -34.24 -19.35 19.42
N ASN A 83 -34.90 -19.27 18.26
CA ASN A 83 -35.21 -20.41 17.37
C ASN A 83 -35.95 -21.54 18.10
N SER A 84 -37.07 -21.23 18.74
CA SER A 84 -37.95 -22.22 19.38
C SER A 84 -38.30 -23.38 18.41
N PRO A 85 -38.25 -24.64 18.86
CA PRO A 85 -38.66 -25.78 18.04
C PRO A 85 -40.17 -25.78 17.74
N ASN A 86 -40.96 -25.13 18.59
CA ASN A 86 -42.42 -25.04 18.49
C ASN A 86 -42.89 -23.77 17.75
N LEU A 87 -41.96 -22.90 17.33
CA LEU A 87 -42.22 -21.59 16.74
C LEU A 87 -43.31 -21.62 15.65
N HIS A 88 -43.23 -22.56 14.71
CA HIS A 88 -44.21 -22.68 13.61
C HIS A 88 -45.67 -22.80 14.09
N GLN A 89 -45.91 -23.63 15.10
CA GLN A 89 -47.25 -23.86 15.65
C GLN A 89 -47.70 -22.66 16.49
N ILE A 90 -46.79 -22.10 17.29
CA ILE A 90 -47.06 -20.94 18.15
C ILE A 90 -47.36 -19.70 17.30
N THR A 91 -46.63 -19.44 16.21
CA THR A 91 -46.89 -18.33 15.29
C THR A 91 -48.26 -18.44 14.61
N ARG A 92 -48.66 -19.66 14.18
CA ARG A 92 -50.02 -19.87 13.64
C ARG A 92 -51.09 -19.60 14.69
N HIS A 93 -50.94 -20.17 15.89
CA HIS A 93 -51.88 -19.93 16.99
C HIS A 93 -52.00 -18.46 17.37
N PHE A 94 -50.88 -17.72 17.36
CA PHE A 94 -50.88 -16.26 17.56
C PHE A 94 -51.73 -15.55 16.51
N ILE A 95 -51.51 -15.82 15.22
CA ILE A 95 -52.29 -15.20 14.12
C ILE A 95 -53.78 -15.52 14.23
N ASP A 96 -54.13 -16.75 14.62
CA ASP A 96 -55.52 -17.20 14.80
C ASP A 96 -56.21 -16.59 16.03
N THR A 97 -55.46 -16.13 17.04
CA THR A 97 -56.01 -15.70 18.35
C THR A 97 -55.79 -14.24 18.72
N ILE A 98 -54.88 -13.53 18.06
CA ILE A 98 -54.54 -12.12 18.34
C ILE A 98 -55.78 -11.21 18.40
N ASP A 99 -56.80 -11.48 17.57
CA ASP A 99 -58.01 -10.66 17.54
C ASP A 99 -58.78 -10.65 18.86
N TYR A 100 -58.63 -11.68 19.70
CA TYR A 100 -59.27 -11.79 21.02
C TYR A 100 -58.53 -11.06 22.15
N TYR A 101 -57.27 -10.69 21.96
CA TYR A 101 -56.52 -9.94 22.98
C TYR A 101 -56.92 -8.45 22.98
N PRO A 102 -56.85 -7.75 24.12
CA PRO A 102 -56.95 -6.29 24.18
C PRO A 102 -55.92 -5.64 23.24
N SER A 103 -56.28 -4.52 22.63
CA SER A 103 -55.37 -3.82 21.72
C SER A 103 -54.46 -2.83 22.42
N SER A 104 -53.17 -2.98 22.17
CA SER A 104 -52.11 -2.11 22.62
C SER A 104 -52.04 -0.81 21.79
N PRO A 105 -51.57 0.32 22.35
CA PRO A 105 -51.40 1.57 21.60
C PRO A 105 -50.11 1.61 20.74
N PHE A 106 -49.26 0.57 20.79
CA PHE A 106 -47.93 0.58 20.15
C PHE A 106 -47.92 0.12 18.70
N MET A 107 -48.77 -0.83 18.31
CA MET A 107 -48.82 -1.46 16.99
C MET A 107 -50.23 -2.03 16.78
N ASP A 108 -50.76 -2.00 15.57
CA ASP A 108 -52.09 -2.53 15.27
C ASP A 108 -52.08 -4.03 14.90
N LYS A 109 -53.25 -4.67 14.99
CA LYS A 109 -53.41 -6.12 14.79
C LYS A 109 -53.02 -6.61 13.39
N LEU A 110 -53.10 -5.78 12.35
CA LEU A 110 -52.66 -6.14 11.00
C LEU A 110 -51.12 -6.07 10.89
N GLU A 111 -50.49 -5.06 11.48
CA GLU A 111 -49.03 -4.94 11.58
C GLU A 111 -48.45 -6.16 12.32
N LEU A 112 -49.01 -6.50 13.48
CA LEU A 112 -48.63 -7.69 14.27
C LEU A 112 -48.81 -9.01 13.49
N LYS A 113 -49.88 -9.14 12.69
CA LYS A 113 -50.09 -10.31 11.80
C LYS A 113 -49.11 -10.37 10.65
N VAL A 114 -48.63 -9.23 10.15
CA VAL A 114 -47.61 -9.14 9.08
C VAL A 114 -46.24 -9.52 9.63
N ASP A 115 -45.88 -9.05 10.82
CA ASP A 115 -44.67 -9.47 11.54
C ASP A 115 -44.67 -10.99 11.82
N ALA A 116 -45.77 -11.54 12.33
CA ALA A 116 -45.91 -12.99 12.50
C ALA A 116 -45.89 -13.74 11.14
N THR A 117 -46.39 -13.14 10.07
CA THR A 117 -46.29 -13.70 8.71
C THR A 117 -44.85 -13.74 8.21
N GLU A 118 -43.98 -12.78 8.58
CA GLU A 118 -42.55 -12.86 8.26
C GLU A 118 -41.90 -14.10 8.91
N ILE A 119 -42.25 -14.40 10.16
CA ILE A 119 -41.74 -15.59 10.88
C ILE A 119 -42.13 -16.86 10.13
N LEU A 120 -43.40 -16.99 9.70
CA LEU A 120 -43.85 -18.13 8.90
C LEU A 120 -43.13 -18.24 7.55
N ILE A 121 -42.90 -17.12 6.86
CA ILE A 121 -42.16 -17.09 5.58
C ILE A 121 -40.71 -17.56 5.77
N ASN A 122 -40.04 -17.19 6.86
CA ASN A 122 -38.71 -17.70 7.19
C ASN A 122 -38.73 -19.24 7.35
N LEU A 123 -39.82 -19.78 7.90
CA LEU A 123 -40.09 -21.21 8.08
C LEU A 123 -40.66 -21.89 6.82
N GLN A 124 -40.63 -21.22 5.65
CA GLN A 124 -41.17 -21.69 4.37
C GLN A 124 -42.70 -21.91 4.33
N ASP A 125 -43.44 -21.26 5.24
CA ASP A 125 -44.90 -21.26 5.27
C ASP A 125 -45.46 -19.92 4.75
N TYR A 126 -46.18 -19.99 3.64
CA TYR A 126 -46.76 -18.83 2.94
C TYR A 126 -48.29 -18.73 3.14
N SER A 127 -48.88 -19.52 4.04
CA SER A 127 -50.34 -19.61 4.21
C SER A 127 -51.01 -18.30 4.62
N THR A 128 -50.29 -17.43 5.35
CA THR A 128 -50.79 -16.15 5.87
C THR A 128 -50.42 -14.93 5.01
N ILE A 129 -49.86 -15.15 3.81
CA ILE A 129 -49.34 -14.08 2.92
C ILE A 129 -50.36 -12.98 2.58
N ASN A 130 -51.66 -13.27 2.71
CA ASN A 130 -52.71 -12.30 2.44
C ASN A 130 -52.69 -11.08 3.37
N TYR A 131 -52.14 -11.17 4.58
CA TYR A 131 -51.99 -10.00 5.46
C TYR A 131 -50.98 -8.98 4.92
N LEU A 132 -49.92 -9.44 4.25
CA LEU A 132 -48.98 -8.56 3.53
C LEU A 132 -49.69 -7.75 2.44
N TRP A 133 -50.59 -8.40 1.69
CA TRP A 133 -51.34 -7.74 0.62
C TRP A 133 -52.37 -6.74 1.18
N GLN A 134 -53.00 -7.07 2.31
CA GLN A 134 -53.94 -6.18 3.01
C GLN A 134 -53.23 -4.92 3.56
N ILE A 135 -52.06 -5.06 4.20
CA ILE A 135 -51.33 -3.90 4.74
C ILE A 135 -50.78 -3.01 3.60
N LEU A 136 -50.33 -3.61 2.49
CA LEU A 136 -49.91 -2.87 1.31
C LEU A 136 -51.06 -2.06 0.70
N GLU A 137 -52.26 -2.63 0.61
CA GLU A 137 -53.44 -1.92 0.11
C GLU A 137 -53.86 -0.77 1.04
N ARG A 138 -53.75 -0.97 2.36
CA ARG A 138 -54.07 0.04 3.39
C ARG A 138 -53.08 1.21 3.41
N ASP A 139 -51.78 0.92 3.43
CA ASP A 139 -50.77 1.90 3.88
C ASP A 139 -49.87 2.45 2.76
N LYS A 140 -49.75 1.75 1.62
CA LYS A 140 -49.01 2.26 0.44
C LYS A 140 -49.52 3.63 -0.04
N PRO A 141 -50.85 3.92 -0.06
CA PRO A 141 -51.36 5.25 -0.43
C PRO A 141 -51.00 6.36 0.57
N GLY A 142 -50.87 6.01 1.86
CA GLY A 142 -50.56 6.96 2.94
C GLY A 142 -49.07 7.16 3.21
N GLY A 143 -48.20 6.34 2.61
CA GLY A 143 -46.75 6.42 2.80
C GLY A 143 -46.24 5.87 4.14
N LYS A 144 -47.03 5.01 4.79
CA LYS A 144 -46.70 4.38 6.08
C LYS A 144 -46.36 2.90 5.93
N ILE A 145 -45.39 2.58 5.08
CA ILE A 145 -44.99 1.17 4.90
C ILE A 145 -44.08 0.74 6.04
N GLU A 146 -44.47 -0.32 6.74
CA GLU A 146 -43.65 -0.91 7.80
C GLU A 146 -42.37 -1.59 7.25
N PRO A 147 -41.23 -1.54 7.96
CA PRO A 147 -39.97 -2.16 7.51
C PRO A 147 -40.11 -3.65 7.18
N THR A 148 -40.95 -4.37 7.93
CA THR A 148 -41.27 -5.79 7.73
C THR A 148 -41.84 -6.05 6.34
N VAL A 149 -42.65 -5.14 5.78
CA VAL A 149 -43.21 -5.27 4.42
C VAL A 149 -42.10 -5.31 3.38
N ILE A 150 -41.10 -4.43 3.47
CA ILE A 150 -39.94 -4.42 2.57
C ILE A 150 -39.10 -5.71 2.74
N SER A 151 -38.91 -6.16 3.98
CA SER A 151 -38.19 -7.39 4.28
C SER A 151 -38.88 -8.62 3.68
N ILE A 152 -40.20 -8.76 3.87
CA ILE A 152 -41.01 -9.83 3.28
C ILE A 152 -40.94 -9.77 1.74
N LEU A 153 -41.22 -8.61 1.14
CA LEU A 153 -41.16 -8.45 -0.33
C LEU A 153 -39.80 -8.87 -0.89
N SER A 154 -38.69 -8.54 -0.22
CA SER A 154 -37.34 -8.94 -0.62
C SER A 154 -37.13 -10.47 -0.65
N LYS A 155 -37.80 -11.20 0.24
CA LYS A 155 -37.78 -12.68 0.30
C LYS A 155 -38.65 -13.29 -0.79
N LEU A 156 -39.83 -12.71 -1.03
CA LEU A 156 -40.76 -13.16 -2.08
C LEU A 156 -40.20 -13.04 -3.50
N LEU A 157 -39.21 -12.17 -3.73
CA LEU A 157 -38.46 -12.14 -4.99
C LEU A 157 -37.77 -13.48 -5.33
N TYR A 158 -37.59 -14.38 -4.37
CA TYR A 158 -36.99 -15.71 -4.57
C TYR A 158 -38.03 -16.84 -4.57
N VAL A 159 -39.34 -16.51 -4.53
CA VAL A 159 -40.45 -17.46 -4.54
C VAL A 159 -41.22 -17.31 -5.86
N PRO A 160 -41.12 -18.24 -6.82
CA PRO A 160 -41.57 -18.03 -8.21
C PRO A 160 -43.03 -17.57 -8.36
N GLN A 161 -43.94 -18.04 -7.50
CA GLN A 161 -45.37 -17.68 -7.54
C GLN A 161 -45.67 -16.25 -7.06
N TYR A 162 -44.74 -15.61 -6.34
CA TYR A 162 -44.89 -14.24 -5.82
C TYR A 162 -43.91 -13.24 -6.43
N GLU A 163 -42.83 -13.70 -7.06
CA GLU A 163 -41.74 -12.84 -7.57
C GLU A 163 -42.23 -11.64 -8.38
N SER A 164 -43.07 -11.86 -9.39
CA SER A 164 -43.57 -10.79 -10.27
C SER A 164 -44.36 -9.72 -9.49
N ARG A 165 -45.22 -10.15 -8.55
CA ARG A 165 -45.97 -9.22 -7.69
C ARG A 165 -45.04 -8.49 -6.73
N ALA A 166 -44.13 -9.19 -6.07
CA ALA A 166 -43.20 -8.60 -5.13
C ALA A 166 -42.28 -7.55 -5.80
N LYS A 167 -41.82 -7.83 -7.03
CA LYS A 167 -41.08 -6.86 -7.86
C LYS A 167 -41.93 -5.62 -8.15
N GLN A 168 -43.19 -5.79 -8.54
CA GLN A 168 -44.09 -4.66 -8.81
C GLN A 168 -44.35 -3.80 -7.56
N GLU A 169 -44.67 -4.41 -6.42
CA GLU A 169 -44.94 -3.68 -5.17
C GLU A 169 -43.70 -2.90 -4.69
N LEU A 170 -42.50 -3.47 -4.81
CA LEU A 170 -41.24 -2.75 -4.54
C LEU A 170 -41.04 -1.57 -5.50
N LEU A 171 -41.36 -1.72 -6.79
CA LEU A 171 -41.27 -0.63 -7.77
C LEU A 171 -42.32 0.46 -7.56
N ASP A 172 -43.53 0.10 -7.11
CA ASP A 172 -44.57 1.07 -6.74
C ASP A 172 -44.11 1.92 -5.55
N ILE A 173 -43.58 1.29 -4.51
CA ILE A 173 -43.04 1.98 -3.32
C ILE A 173 -41.85 2.87 -3.72
N TYR A 174 -40.93 2.37 -4.55
CA TYR A 174 -39.78 3.13 -5.04
C TYR A 174 -40.18 4.39 -5.84
N ASN A 175 -41.27 4.31 -6.61
CA ASN A 175 -41.72 5.39 -7.49
C ASN A 175 -42.77 6.32 -6.87
N SER A 176 -43.35 5.96 -5.73
CA SER A 176 -44.34 6.77 -5.03
C SER A 176 -43.83 8.20 -4.76
N SER A 177 -44.67 9.18 -5.08
CA SER A 177 -44.38 10.61 -4.88
C SER A 177 -44.15 10.95 -3.39
N TYR A 178 -44.73 10.18 -2.48
CA TYR A 178 -44.52 10.32 -1.05
C TYR A 178 -43.03 10.13 -0.68
N TYR A 179 -42.46 8.97 -1.01
CA TYR A 179 -41.06 8.67 -0.69
C TYR A 179 -40.06 9.44 -1.58
N ARG A 180 -40.47 9.86 -2.79
CA ARG A 180 -39.63 10.74 -3.64
C ARG A 180 -39.44 12.15 -3.06
N ASN A 181 -40.36 12.61 -2.20
CA ASN A 181 -40.35 13.96 -1.62
C ASN A 181 -39.91 14.01 -0.15
N MET A 182 -39.63 12.86 0.47
CA MET A 182 -39.00 12.82 1.80
C MET A 182 -37.51 13.16 1.69
N GLU A 183 -37.02 14.02 2.57
CA GLU A 183 -35.57 14.12 2.84
C GLU A 183 -35.02 12.78 3.34
N ASP A 184 -33.70 12.55 3.24
CA ASP A 184 -33.03 11.28 3.53
C ASP A 184 -33.07 10.91 5.04
N GLY A 185 -34.25 10.56 5.54
CA GLY A 185 -34.53 10.13 6.91
C GLY A 185 -34.74 8.62 7.07
N LEU A 186 -34.92 8.18 8.32
CA LEU A 186 -34.93 6.76 8.73
C LEU A 186 -35.98 5.87 8.06
N PHE A 187 -36.99 6.44 7.40
CA PHE A 187 -38.08 5.72 6.73
C PHE A 187 -38.07 5.86 5.20
N ASN A 188 -37.01 6.44 4.61
CA ASN A 188 -36.83 6.43 3.17
C ASN A 188 -36.31 5.05 2.70
N PHE A 189 -37.23 4.15 2.35
CA PHE A 189 -36.88 2.79 1.88
C PHE A 189 -36.28 2.75 0.47
N ARG A 190 -36.27 3.86 -0.29
CA ARG A 190 -35.87 3.87 -1.71
C ARG A 190 -34.44 3.35 -1.95
N PRO A 191 -33.41 3.70 -1.15
CA PRO A 191 -32.07 3.12 -1.31
C PRO A 191 -32.03 1.61 -1.02
N GLN A 192 -32.76 1.15 0.01
CA GLN A 192 -32.85 -0.26 0.36
C GLN A 192 -33.52 -1.07 -0.76
N ILE A 193 -34.63 -0.57 -1.31
CA ILE A 193 -35.34 -1.20 -2.42
C ILE A 193 -34.43 -1.29 -3.65
N LEU A 194 -33.67 -0.22 -3.96
CA LEU A 194 -32.73 -0.22 -5.08
C LEU A 194 -31.67 -1.31 -4.89
N GLY A 195 -31.05 -1.43 -3.70
CA GLY A 195 -30.10 -2.50 -3.39
C GLY A 195 -30.70 -3.92 -3.43
N ILE A 196 -31.94 -4.10 -2.99
CA ILE A 196 -32.68 -5.38 -3.11
C ILE A 196 -32.84 -5.77 -4.58
N LEU A 197 -33.26 -4.82 -5.42
CA LEU A 197 -33.46 -5.02 -6.85
C LEU A 197 -32.13 -5.29 -7.59
N VAL A 198 -31.06 -4.56 -7.26
CA VAL A 198 -29.69 -4.80 -7.78
C VAL A 198 -29.27 -6.24 -7.48
N LYS A 199 -29.38 -6.67 -6.23
CA LYS A 199 -28.94 -7.99 -5.78
C LYS A 199 -29.68 -9.15 -6.46
N LYS A 200 -30.98 -8.99 -6.74
CA LYS A 200 -31.81 -10.03 -7.38
C LYS A 200 -31.69 -10.02 -8.92
N TYR A 201 -31.67 -8.85 -9.55
CA TYR A 201 -31.88 -8.69 -10.99
C TYR A 201 -30.66 -8.19 -11.76
N GLY A 202 -29.63 -7.67 -11.07
CA GLY A 202 -28.37 -7.22 -11.67
C GLY A 202 -28.59 -6.27 -12.85
N MET A 203 -28.18 -6.71 -14.04
CA MET A 203 -28.26 -5.91 -15.26
C MET A 203 -29.71 -5.58 -15.69
N GLU A 204 -30.72 -6.38 -15.36
CA GLU A 204 -32.10 -6.15 -15.83
C GLU A 204 -32.72 -4.82 -15.34
N ILE A 205 -32.23 -4.28 -14.22
CA ILE A 205 -32.73 -3.02 -13.65
C ILE A 205 -31.94 -1.78 -14.08
N LYS A 206 -31.04 -1.92 -15.07
CA LYS A 206 -30.21 -0.81 -15.57
C LYS A 206 -31.00 0.46 -15.87
N ASP A 207 -32.19 0.35 -16.44
CA ASP A 207 -32.96 1.50 -16.92
C ASP A 207 -33.54 2.31 -15.73
N ILE A 208 -33.83 1.63 -14.61
CA ILE A 208 -34.20 2.26 -13.34
C ILE A 208 -32.98 2.99 -12.76
N LEU A 209 -31.80 2.37 -12.77
CA LEU A 209 -30.55 2.98 -12.28
C LEU A 209 -30.14 4.20 -13.11
N LEU A 210 -30.30 4.13 -14.44
CA LEU A 210 -30.02 5.25 -15.35
C LEU A 210 -31.00 6.40 -15.10
N GLU A 211 -32.31 6.15 -15.07
CA GLU A 211 -33.32 7.17 -14.76
C GLU A 211 -33.05 7.83 -13.40
N SER A 212 -32.73 7.00 -12.40
CA SER A 212 -32.42 7.47 -11.05
C SER A 212 -31.15 8.33 -11.03
N PHE A 213 -30.06 7.90 -11.68
CA PHE A 213 -28.83 8.68 -11.79
C PHE A 213 -29.03 10.04 -12.51
N PHE A 214 -29.87 10.10 -13.54
CA PHE A 214 -30.08 11.34 -14.29
C PHE A 214 -31.06 12.30 -13.62
N ASN A 215 -32.18 11.78 -13.11
CA ASN A 215 -33.39 12.55 -12.85
C ASN A 215 -33.94 12.45 -11.41
N ASP A 216 -33.39 11.60 -10.54
CA ASP A 216 -33.94 11.48 -9.18
C ASP A 216 -33.75 12.77 -8.36
N PRO A 217 -34.77 13.25 -7.63
CA PRO A 217 -34.61 14.41 -6.75
C PRO A 217 -33.60 14.17 -5.63
N SER A 218 -33.55 12.96 -5.05
CA SER A 218 -32.63 12.67 -3.94
C SER A 218 -31.19 12.48 -4.43
N VAL A 219 -30.28 13.25 -3.84
CA VAL A 219 -28.84 13.15 -4.10
C VAL A 219 -28.31 11.78 -3.70
N SER A 220 -28.79 11.21 -2.59
CA SER A 220 -28.34 9.89 -2.11
C SER A 220 -28.63 8.81 -3.16
N ILE A 221 -29.83 8.83 -3.74
CA ILE A 221 -30.24 7.92 -4.83
C ILE A 221 -29.40 8.13 -6.09
N ARG A 222 -29.15 9.38 -6.52
CA ARG A 222 -28.29 9.67 -7.68
C ARG A 222 -26.88 9.10 -7.49
N VAL A 223 -26.32 9.24 -6.29
CA VAL A 223 -24.98 8.74 -5.95
C VAL A 223 -24.95 7.22 -5.85
N SER A 224 -25.86 6.59 -5.09
CA SER A 224 -25.95 5.13 -4.99
C SER A 224 -26.16 4.46 -6.34
N SER A 225 -26.87 5.10 -7.26
CA SER A 225 -27.04 4.61 -8.63
C SER A 225 -25.70 4.48 -9.39
N ILE A 226 -24.70 5.33 -9.13
CA ILE A 226 -23.35 5.20 -9.73
C ILE A 226 -22.68 3.92 -9.22
N ASP A 227 -22.75 3.67 -7.91
CA ASP A 227 -22.10 2.52 -7.29
C ASP A 227 -22.79 1.20 -7.69
N TYR A 228 -24.11 1.19 -7.79
CA TYR A 228 -24.87 0.05 -8.30
C TYR A 228 -24.65 -0.20 -9.80
N LEU A 229 -24.56 0.85 -10.63
CA LEU A 229 -24.15 0.72 -12.04
C LEU A 229 -22.73 0.10 -12.15
N ARG A 230 -21.84 0.38 -11.20
CA ARG A 230 -20.51 -0.24 -11.13
C ARG A 230 -20.60 -1.71 -10.70
N GLU A 231 -21.40 -2.03 -9.68
CA GLU A 231 -21.62 -3.40 -9.17
C GLU A 231 -22.13 -4.35 -10.26
N ILE A 232 -23.10 -3.90 -11.07
CA ILE A 232 -23.64 -4.69 -12.19
C ILE A 232 -22.76 -4.66 -13.45
N ASN A 233 -21.56 -4.07 -13.37
CA ASN A 233 -20.61 -3.90 -14.48
C ASN A 233 -21.23 -3.22 -15.73
N TYR A 234 -22.00 -2.15 -15.53
CA TYR A 234 -22.73 -1.48 -16.62
C TYR A 234 -21.80 -1.02 -17.76
N PRO A 235 -22.04 -1.46 -19.01
CA PRO A 235 -21.16 -1.14 -20.14
C PRO A 235 -21.25 0.35 -20.48
N GLY A 236 -20.10 1.04 -20.40
CA GLY A 236 -20.03 2.47 -20.69
C GLY A 236 -20.37 3.38 -19.49
N LEU A 237 -20.34 2.88 -18.24
CA LEU A 237 -20.42 3.76 -17.06
C LEU A 237 -19.43 4.93 -17.16
N ASP A 238 -18.19 4.65 -17.57
CA ASP A 238 -17.12 5.61 -17.84
C ASP A 238 -17.58 6.77 -18.76
N THR A 239 -18.21 6.48 -19.90
CA THR A 239 -18.71 7.51 -20.83
C THR A 239 -19.96 8.20 -20.31
N LEU A 240 -20.82 7.49 -19.55
CA LEU A 240 -22.01 8.03 -18.92
C LEU A 240 -21.70 9.11 -17.87
N LEU A 241 -20.68 8.84 -17.05
CA LEU A 241 -20.17 9.76 -16.04
C LEU A 241 -19.61 11.05 -16.68
N ILE A 242 -18.83 10.91 -17.77
CA ILE A 242 -18.37 12.06 -18.56
C ILE A 242 -19.58 12.82 -19.14
N TYR A 243 -20.55 12.14 -19.74
CA TYR A 243 -21.75 12.77 -20.30
C TYR A 243 -22.56 13.57 -19.26
N LYS A 244 -22.73 13.04 -18.03
CA LYS A 244 -23.41 13.74 -16.94
C LYS A 244 -22.68 15.04 -16.56
N LEU A 245 -21.36 15.01 -16.44
CA LEU A 245 -20.56 16.22 -16.15
C LEU A 245 -20.74 17.31 -17.20
N TYR A 246 -20.78 16.95 -18.48
CA TYR A 246 -20.98 17.92 -19.56
C TYR A 246 -22.42 18.44 -19.67
N SER A 247 -23.42 17.62 -19.32
CA SER A 247 -24.85 17.96 -19.46
C SER A 247 -25.46 18.67 -18.24
N GLN A 248 -24.94 18.46 -17.02
CA GLN A 248 -25.49 19.02 -15.78
C GLN A 248 -24.41 19.67 -14.89
N THR A 249 -23.74 20.71 -15.40
CA THR A 249 -22.63 21.38 -14.70
C THR A 249 -22.97 22.08 -13.38
N SER A 250 -24.26 22.25 -13.06
CA SER A 250 -24.73 22.90 -11.83
C SER A 250 -24.96 21.96 -10.64
N ASP A 251 -24.90 20.63 -10.81
CA ASP A 251 -25.01 19.70 -9.68
C ASP A 251 -23.74 19.78 -8.81
N THR A 252 -23.83 20.44 -7.66
CA THR A 252 -22.68 20.70 -6.78
C THR A 252 -22.28 19.50 -5.93
N VAL A 253 -23.06 18.42 -5.89
CA VAL A 253 -22.81 17.26 -5.00
C VAL A 253 -22.45 16.01 -5.79
N VAL A 254 -23.14 15.73 -6.89
CA VAL A 254 -22.82 14.59 -7.76
C VAL A 254 -21.54 14.85 -8.55
N ASN A 255 -21.32 16.06 -9.07
CA ASN A 255 -20.15 16.33 -9.92
C ASN A 255 -18.77 16.14 -9.21
N PRO A 256 -18.58 16.51 -7.92
CA PRO A 256 -17.38 16.13 -7.17
C PRO A 256 -17.15 14.61 -7.08
N ILE A 257 -18.21 13.83 -6.89
CA ILE A 257 -18.13 12.36 -6.84
C ILE A 257 -17.77 11.79 -8.21
N ILE A 258 -18.29 12.37 -9.30
CA ILE A 258 -17.83 12.03 -10.65
C ILE A 258 -16.35 12.42 -10.84
N GLY A 259 -15.88 13.54 -10.28
CA GLY A 259 -14.46 13.92 -10.28
C GLY A 259 -13.53 12.91 -9.60
N LEU A 260 -13.98 12.29 -8.50
CA LEU A 260 -13.27 11.17 -7.88
C LEU A 260 -13.25 9.94 -8.81
N ASN A 261 -14.37 9.64 -9.49
CA ASN A 261 -14.41 8.58 -10.49
C ASN A 261 -13.47 8.86 -11.67
N ILE A 262 -13.40 10.10 -12.20
CA ILE A 262 -12.42 10.50 -13.21
C ILE A 262 -10.99 10.28 -12.74
N THR A 263 -10.70 10.58 -11.46
CA THR A 263 -9.37 10.30 -10.88
C THR A 263 -9.05 8.79 -10.91
N SER A 264 -10.05 7.94 -10.70
CA SER A 264 -9.91 6.48 -10.88
C SER A 264 -10.00 5.99 -12.33
N MET A 265 -10.55 6.76 -13.26
CA MET A 265 -10.52 6.43 -14.69
C MET A 265 -9.12 6.65 -15.27
N LEU A 266 -8.30 7.52 -14.69
CA LEU A 266 -6.90 7.65 -15.09
C LEU A 266 -6.04 6.40 -14.73
N ASN A 267 -6.60 5.20 -14.40
CA ASN A 267 -5.96 4.14 -13.59
C ASN A 267 -5.15 2.98 -14.22
N THR A 268 -5.61 1.97 -14.99
CA THR A 268 -6.69 1.78 -15.98
C THR A 268 -6.45 2.44 -17.35
N PRO A 269 -5.81 1.72 -18.30
CA PRO A 269 -5.72 2.14 -19.70
C PRO A 269 -7.08 2.45 -20.31
N LYS A 270 -8.11 1.64 -19.99
CA LYS A 270 -9.51 1.85 -20.42
C LYS A 270 -10.05 3.24 -20.09
N GLY A 271 -9.90 3.69 -18.85
CA GLY A 271 -10.44 4.98 -18.44
C GLY A 271 -9.62 6.14 -19.00
N TRP A 272 -8.29 5.98 -19.14
CA TRP A 272 -7.45 6.96 -19.84
C TRP A 272 -7.85 7.09 -21.33
N TYR A 273 -8.05 5.96 -22.01
CA TYR A 273 -8.52 5.92 -23.39
C TYR A 273 -9.88 6.62 -23.50
N THR A 274 -10.80 6.32 -22.58
CA THR A 274 -12.13 6.94 -22.56
C THR A 274 -12.05 8.46 -22.33
N LEU A 275 -11.27 8.94 -21.34
CA LEU A 275 -11.12 10.38 -21.05
C LEU A 275 -10.46 11.18 -22.19
N THR A 276 -9.62 10.54 -22.99
CA THR A 276 -8.88 11.19 -24.08
C THR A 276 -9.60 11.11 -25.43
N THR A 277 -10.39 10.07 -25.68
CA THR A 277 -11.06 9.84 -26.98
C THR A 277 -12.56 10.16 -26.96
N TYR A 278 -13.27 9.96 -25.85
CA TYR A 278 -14.71 10.23 -25.78
C TYR A 278 -15.00 11.73 -25.69
N LYS A 279 -15.79 12.23 -26.63
CA LYS A 279 -16.34 13.60 -26.64
C LYS A 279 -17.87 13.51 -26.67
N PRO A 280 -18.59 13.92 -25.61
CA PRO A 280 -20.05 13.93 -25.64
C PRO A 280 -20.58 14.97 -26.64
N PRO A 281 -21.81 14.81 -27.17
CA PRO A 281 -22.39 15.77 -28.13
C PRO A 281 -22.57 17.19 -27.57
N ILE A 282 -22.72 17.29 -26.25
CA ILE A 282 -22.79 18.56 -25.51
C ILE A 282 -21.36 18.94 -25.12
N VAL A 283 -20.87 20.07 -25.61
CA VAL A 283 -19.52 20.58 -25.28
C VAL A 283 -19.61 21.70 -24.23
N ASN A 284 -18.92 21.53 -23.12
CA ASN A 284 -18.77 22.54 -22.08
C ASN A 284 -17.27 22.79 -21.84
N SER A 285 -16.78 23.96 -22.24
CA SER A 285 -15.35 24.30 -22.19
C SER A 285 -14.77 24.25 -20.77
N ARG A 286 -15.53 24.68 -19.75
CA ARG A 286 -15.06 24.64 -18.35
C ARG A 286 -14.84 23.22 -17.84
N VAL A 287 -15.70 22.28 -18.24
CA VAL A 287 -15.54 20.84 -17.92
C VAL A 287 -14.36 20.28 -18.69
N GLU A 288 -14.25 20.59 -19.98
CA GLU A 288 -13.14 20.12 -20.82
C GLU A 288 -11.78 20.61 -20.31
N ASP A 289 -11.63 21.88 -19.98
CA ASP A 289 -10.39 22.46 -19.42
C ASP A 289 -10.07 21.92 -18.03
N SER A 290 -11.08 21.47 -17.28
CA SER A 290 -10.87 20.80 -15.99
C SER A 290 -10.35 19.37 -16.21
N ILE A 291 -10.93 18.60 -17.13
CA ILE A 291 -10.44 17.27 -17.50
C ILE A 291 -9.02 17.34 -18.08
N LYS A 292 -8.73 18.30 -18.97
CA LYS A 292 -7.38 18.55 -19.49
C LYS A 292 -6.37 18.78 -18.37
N ARG A 293 -6.65 19.70 -17.42
CA ARG A 293 -5.78 19.95 -16.27
C ARG A 293 -5.56 18.71 -15.39
N TYR A 294 -6.59 17.88 -15.17
CA TYR A 294 -6.43 16.60 -14.47
C TYR A 294 -5.49 15.64 -15.20
N ILE A 295 -5.68 15.44 -16.52
CA ILE A 295 -4.78 14.61 -17.36
C ILE A 295 -3.35 15.14 -17.28
N GLU A 296 -3.16 16.45 -17.39
CA GLU A 296 -1.84 17.09 -17.36
C GLU A 296 -1.12 16.94 -16.02
N SER A 297 -1.82 17.17 -14.90
CA SER A 297 -1.27 16.95 -13.55
C SER A 297 -0.81 15.50 -13.31
N ARG A 298 -1.40 14.54 -14.04
CA ARG A 298 -1.10 13.10 -13.95
C ARG A 298 -0.11 12.60 -15.02
N LYS A 299 0.36 13.45 -15.95
CA LYS A 299 1.41 13.08 -16.94
C LYS A 299 2.74 12.64 -16.28
N HIS A 300 2.99 13.03 -15.03
CA HIS A 300 4.29 12.87 -14.35
C HIS A 300 4.22 12.24 -12.95
N THR A 301 3.02 12.00 -12.39
CA THR A 301 2.91 11.32 -11.09
C THR A 301 2.72 9.83 -11.28
N GLU A 302 3.50 9.08 -10.51
CA GLU A 302 3.42 7.64 -10.29
C GLU A 302 1.98 7.12 -10.25
N ALA A 303 1.80 5.84 -10.58
CA ALA A 303 0.58 5.08 -10.33
C ALA A 303 0.35 4.85 -8.82
N LYS A 304 0.27 5.93 -8.04
CA LYS A 304 -0.08 5.94 -6.61
C LYS A 304 -1.58 5.70 -6.50
N ARG A 305 -1.95 4.44 -6.68
CA ARG A 305 -3.32 3.95 -6.75
C ARG A 305 -3.53 2.92 -5.65
N ILE A 306 -4.61 3.17 -4.92
CA ILE A 306 -5.19 2.39 -3.81
C ILE A 306 -5.68 1.06 -4.46
N TYR A 307 -5.47 -0.15 -3.94
CA TYR A 307 -5.43 -0.64 -2.56
C TYR A 307 -4.16 -1.47 -2.22
N LEU A 308 -4.07 -1.92 -0.96
CA LEU A 308 -3.09 -2.90 -0.46
C LEU A 308 -3.34 -4.30 -1.05
N GLU A 309 -2.94 -4.49 -2.30
CA GLU A 309 -2.85 -5.81 -2.94
C GLU A 309 -1.44 -6.37 -2.81
N SER A 310 -1.32 -7.70 -2.78
CA SER A 310 -0.02 -8.38 -2.82
C SER A 310 0.70 -8.10 -4.15
N LEU A 311 2.03 -8.13 -4.16
CA LEU A 311 2.80 -7.99 -5.41
C LEU A 311 2.40 -9.06 -6.47
N SER A 312 1.90 -10.22 -6.04
CA SER A 312 1.34 -11.23 -6.96
C SER A 312 0.07 -10.77 -7.66
N GLN A 313 -0.86 -10.11 -6.96
CA GLN A 313 -2.08 -9.55 -7.56
C GLN A 313 -1.73 -8.36 -8.47
N TYR A 314 -0.80 -7.52 -8.04
CA TYR A 314 -0.34 -6.39 -8.85
C TYR A 314 0.28 -6.84 -10.18
N LEU A 315 1.02 -7.96 -10.20
CA LEU A 315 1.51 -8.59 -11.44
C LEU A 315 0.37 -9.05 -12.37
N ASP A 316 -0.74 -9.58 -11.84
CA ASP A 316 -1.93 -9.92 -12.65
C ASP A 316 -2.64 -8.67 -13.20
N THR A 317 -2.67 -7.57 -12.43
CA THR A 317 -3.18 -6.27 -12.88
C THR A 317 -2.37 -5.72 -14.05
N VAL A 318 -1.04 -5.77 -14.01
CA VAL A 318 -0.19 -5.37 -15.16
C VAL A 318 -0.40 -6.30 -16.36
N LYS A 319 -0.54 -7.62 -16.15
CA LYS A 319 -0.89 -8.57 -17.22
C LYS A 319 -2.25 -8.25 -17.87
N THR A 320 -3.20 -7.76 -17.08
CA THR A 320 -4.52 -7.32 -17.57
C THR A 320 -4.41 -6.04 -18.39
N PHE A 321 -3.64 -5.05 -17.91
CA PHE A 321 -3.37 -3.83 -18.68
C PHE A 321 -2.74 -4.12 -20.04
N ILE A 322 -1.90 -5.14 -20.19
CA ILE A 322 -1.34 -5.53 -21.49
C ILE A 322 -2.44 -5.91 -22.51
N ASN A 323 -3.52 -6.58 -22.07
CA ASN A 323 -4.66 -6.88 -22.94
C ASN A 323 -5.41 -5.58 -23.34
N ASP A 324 -5.67 -4.71 -22.37
CA ASP A 324 -6.32 -3.41 -22.60
C ASP A 324 -5.52 -2.58 -23.62
N LEU A 325 -4.20 -2.46 -23.43
CA LEU A 325 -3.31 -1.68 -24.30
C LEU A 325 -3.33 -2.16 -25.76
N GLN A 326 -3.38 -3.47 -25.99
CA GLN A 326 -3.52 -4.01 -27.34
C GLN A 326 -4.88 -3.65 -27.95
N SER A 327 -5.97 -3.75 -27.16
CA SER A 327 -7.32 -3.36 -27.62
C SER A 327 -7.42 -1.89 -28.04
N TYR A 328 -6.60 -1.01 -27.44
CA TYR A 328 -6.52 0.42 -27.76
C TYR A 328 -5.41 0.79 -28.76
N GLN A 329 -4.75 -0.21 -29.36
CA GLN A 329 -3.63 -0.02 -30.30
C GLN A 329 -2.47 0.78 -29.69
N TRP A 330 -2.24 0.66 -28.38
CA TRP A 330 -1.11 1.25 -27.66
C TRP A 330 0.06 0.29 -27.48
N LEU A 331 -0.14 -0.96 -27.88
CA LEU A 331 0.84 -2.03 -27.92
C LEU A 331 0.81 -2.67 -29.31
N GLY A 332 1.98 -3.11 -29.78
CA GLY A 332 2.14 -3.83 -31.03
C GLY A 332 1.51 -5.23 -31.09
N ASP A 333 2.12 -6.09 -31.90
CA ASP A 333 1.55 -7.40 -32.24
C ASP A 333 1.33 -8.38 -31.07
N GLU A 334 0.59 -9.46 -31.39
CA GLU A 334 0.25 -10.53 -30.47
C GLU A 334 1.48 -11.30 -29.95
N GLN A 335 2.58 -11.37 -30.71
CA GLN A 335 3.80 -12.04 -30.26
C GLN A 335 4.46 -11.24 -29.13
N PHE A 336 4.57 -9.93 -29.28
CA PHE A 336 5.15 -9.06 -28.27
C PHE A 336 4.30 -8.99 -26.99
N LYS A 337 2.97 -8.93 -27.12
CA LYS A 337 2.04 -9.08 -26.00
C LYS A 337 2.29 -10.36 -25.20
N ASN A 338 2.40 -11.50 -25.89
CA ASN A 338 2.59 -12.80 -25.24
C ASN A 338 3.97 -12.93 -24.57
N GLU A 339 5.02 -12.35 -25.16
CA GLU A 339 6.34 -12.22 -24.53
C GLU A 339 6.25 -11.45 -23.21
N LEU A 340 5.65 -10.25 -23.23
CA LEU A 340 5.46 -9.41 -22.04
C LEU A 340 4.66 -10.13 -20.94
N GLN A 341 3.57 -10.81 -21.29
CA GLN A 341 2.77 -11.58 -20.32
C GLN A 341 3.50 -12.81 -19.76
N SER A 342 4.36 -13.46 -20.56
CA SER A 342 5.19 -14.59 -20.14
C SER A 342 6.25 -14.18 -19.10
N ILE A 343 6.89 -13.02 -19.28
CA ILE A 343 7.85 -12.49 -18.31
C ILE A 343 7.16 -12.19 -16.96
N LEU A 344 5.99 -11.54 -16.99
CA LEU A 344 5.21 -11.26 -15.77
C LEU A 344 4.68 -12.55 -15.10
N GLN A 345 4.28 -13.56 -15.88
CA GLN A 345 3.91 -14.86 -15.34
C GLN A 345 5.10 -15.54 -14.66
N SER A 346 6.29 -15.45 -15.24
CA SER A 346 7.53 -15.98 -14.65
C SER A 346 7.90 -15.25 -13.36
N ALA A 347 7.79 -13.91 -13.35
CA ALA A 347 7.97 -13.09 -12.15
C ALA A 347 7.03 -13.51 -11.01
N LYS A 348 5.74 -13.69 -11.33
CA LYS A 348 4.72 -14.14 -10.37
C LYS A 348 5.02 -15.53 -9.81
N SER A 349 5.38 -16.49 -10.66
CA SER A 349 5.75 -17.84 -10.23
C SER A 349 6.95 -17.82 -9.28
N ASN A 350 8.00 -17.04 -9.58
CA ASN A 350 9.16 -16.88 -8.71
C ASN A 350 8.77 -16.31 -7.34
N LEU A 351 7.95 -15.25 -7.33
CA LEU A 351 7.46 -14.63 -6.09
C LEU A 351 6.62 -15.60 -5.24
N GLN A 352 5.73 -16.38 -5.87
CA GLN A 352 4.90 -17.39 -5.19
C GLN A 352 5.74 -18.53 -4.61
N ASN A 353 6.89 -18.85 -5.21
CA ASN A 353 7.88 -19.80 -4.71
C ASN A 353 8.83 -19.19 -3.65
N GLY A 354 8.65 -17.92 -3.26
CA GLY A 354 9.49 -17.20 -2.30
C GLY A 354 10.75 -16.55 -2.88
N ASP A 355 11.08 -16.79 -4.15
CA ASP A 355 12.25 -16.20 -4.81
C ASP A 355 11.97 -14.78 -5.30
N SER A 356 12.06 -13.85 -4.37
CA SER A 356 11.86 -12.42 -4.62
C SER A 356 12.99 -11.79 -5.46
N LEU A 357 14.17 -12.42 -5.52
CA LEU A 357 15.30 -11.97 -6.34
C LEU A 357 15.10 -12.35 -7.81
N ALA A 358 14.74 -13.61 -8.08
CA ALA A 358 14.37 -14.03 -9.43
C ALA A 358 13.08 -13.34 -9.92
N CYS A 359 12.15 -13.00 -9.02
CA CYS A 359 11.04 -12.10 -9.37
C CYS A 359 11.56 -10.74 -9.85
N ARG A 360 12.47 -10.08 -9.10
CA ARG A 360 13.07 -8.80 -9.51
C ARG A 360 13.74 -8.88 -10.87
N VAL A 361 14.49 -9.94 -11.15
CA VAL A 361 15.17 -10.11 -12.45
C VAL A 361 14.16 -10.12 -13.60
N GLN A 362 13.05 -10.86 -13.46
CA GLN A 362 12.01 -10.92 -14.48
C GLN A 362 11.29 -9.56 -14.65
N VAL A 363 10.91 -8.89 -13.55
CA VAL A 363 10.25 -7.56 -13.63
C VAL A 363 11.19 -6.51 -14.24
N LYS A 364 12.50 -6.59 -13.95
CA LYS A 364 13.50 -5.71 -14.58
C LYS A 364 13.60 -5.98 -16.08
N ALA A 365 13.70 -7.25 -16.49
CA ALA A 365 13.72 -7.63 -17.90
C ALA A 365 12.48 -7.15 -18.65
N PHE A 366 11.28 -7.28 -18.05
CA PHE A 366 10.03 -6.72 -18.58
C PHE A 366 10.12 -5.20 -18.79
N ARG A 367 10.53 -4.45 -17.76
CA ARG A 367 10.60 -2.98 -17.81
C ARG A 367 11.61 -2.51 -18.86
N ASP A 368 12.80 -3.11 -18.86
CA ASP A 368 13.89 -2.75 -19.76
C ASP A 368 13.52 -3.10 -21.22
N LEU A 369 12.77 -4.19 -21.45
CA LEU A 369 12.23 -4.54 -22.77
C LEU A 369 11.20 -3.51 -23.28
N VAL A 370 10.24 -3.13 -22.43
CA VAL A 370 9.23 -2.09 -22.73
C VAL A 370 9.92 -0.76 -23.07
N ASP A 371 10.95 -0.39 -22.31
CA ASP A 371 11.67 0.87 -22.48
C ASP A 371 12.50 0.90 -23.77
N ASN A 372 13.12 -0.22 -24.15
CA ASN A 372 13.86 -0.34 -25.41
C ASN A 372 12.91 -0.30 -26.61
N VAL A 373 11.83 -1.10 -26.61
CA VAL A 373 10.85 -1.09 -27.72
C VAL A 373 10.22 0.30 -27.90
N TYR A 374 9.94 1.03 -26.81
CA TYR A 374 9.45 2.40 -26.89
C TYR A 374 10.46 3.37 -27.55
N LYS A 375 11.75 3.26 -27.23
CA LYS A 375 12.81 4.07 -27.89
C LYS A 375 12.97 3.72 -29.37
N ASP A 376 12.81 2.45 -29.71
CA ASP A 376 12.95 1.93 -31.07
C ASP A 376 11.69 2.17 -31.94
N SER A 377 10.56 2.57 -31.32
CA SER A 377 9.25 2.85 -31.97
C SER A 377 9.23 4.08 -32.91
N LEU A 378 10.39 4.53 -33.38
CA LEU A 378 10.55 5.57 -34.42
C LEU A 378 10.45 5.00 -35.85
N ASN A 379 10.40 3.67 -36.00
CA ASN A 379 10.31 2.97 -37.28
C ASN A 379 9.00 2.19 -37.40
N THR A 380 8.63 1.79 -38.63
CA THR A 380 7.39 1.06 -38.96
C THR A 380 7.43 -0.43 -38.55
N ASP A 381 7.88 -0.71 -37.34
CA ASP A 381 7.94 -2.06 -36.77
C ASP A 381 6.56 -2.45 -36.18
N PRO A 382 5.99 -3.64 -36.50
CA PRO A 382 4.81 -4.16 -35.81
C PRO A 382 4.99 -4.32 -34.29
N ARG A 383 6.23 -4.39 -33.80
CA ARG A 383 6.61 -4.38 -32.39
C ARG A 383 6.83 -2.95 -31.89
N PHE A 384 5.75 -2.29 -31.50
CA PHE A 384 5.79 -0.93 -30.93
C PHE A 384 5.17 -0.83 -29.54
N VAL A 385 5.46 0.27 -28.85
CA VAL A 385 4.73 0.73 -27.65
C VAL A 385 4.47 2.23 -27.82
N THR A 386 3.22 2.69 -27.66
CA THR A 386 2.95 4.15 -27.68
C THR A 386 3.40 4.81 -26.39
N ILE A 387 3.56 6.13 -26.36
CA ILE A 387 3.92 6.87 -25.14
C ILE A 387 2.95 6.61 -23.98
N GLU A 388 1.65 6.40 -24.24
CA GLU A 388 0.69 6.05 -23.20
C GLU A 388 0.85 4.59 -22.75
N GLY A 389 1.04 3.65 -23.67
CA GLY A 389 1.36 2.26 -23.32
C GLY A 389 2.64 2.13 -22.49
N TRP A 390 3.70 2.85 -22.87
CA TRP A 390 4.98 2.86 -22.17
C TRP A 390 4.81 3.38 -20.74
N LYS A 391 4.10 4.50 -20.53
CA LYS A 391 3.80 5.01 -19.17
C LYS A 391 3.13 3.96 -18.30
N PHE A 392 2.12 3.26 -18.82
CA PHE A 392 1.43 2.22 -18.06
C PHE A 392 2.37 1.07 -17.71
N LEU A 393 3.06 0.49 -18.68
CA LEU A 393 3.89 -0.69 -18.44
C LEU A 393 5.15 -0.37 -17.62
N PHE A 394 5.88 0.70 -17.95
CA PHE A 394 7.13 1.08 -17.29
C PHE A 394 6.93 1.43 -15.82
N TRP A 395 5.99 2.33 -15.50
CA TRP A 395 5.82 2.80 -14.12
C TRP A 395 5.18 1.77 -13.18
N ASN A 396 4.30 0.89 -13.70
CA ASN A 396 3.81 -0.23 -12.89
C ASN A 396 4.93 -1.25 -12.63
N ALA A 397 5.84 -1.50 -13.60
CA ALA A 397 7.00 -2.35 -13.37
C ALA A 397 7.99 -1.73 -12.37
N GLN A 398 8.22 -0.41 -12.45
CA GLN A 398 9.04 0.33 -11.47
C GLN A 398 8.47 0.20 -10.06
N TYR A 399 7.15 0.40 -9.88
CA TYR A 399 6.46 0.26 -8.61
C TYR A 399 6.68 -1.12 -7.95
N ILE A 400 6.72 -2.20 -8.75
CA ILE A 400 7.04 -3.55 -8.28
C ILE A 400 8.52 -3.65 -7.88
N LEU A 401 9.44 -3.15 -8.71
CA LEU A 401 10.88 -3.16 -8.43
C LEU A 401 11.23 -2.42 -7.13
N ASP A 402 10.55 -1.32 -6.82
CA ASP A 402 10.78 -0.56 -5.58
C ASP A 402 10.39 -1.33 -4.30
N ARG A 403 9.64 -2.43 -4.43
CA ARG A 403 9.13 -3.27 -3.33
C ARG A 403 9.77 -4.64 -3.22
N LEU A 404 10.61 -5.02 -4.19
CA LEU A 404 11.38 -6.26 -4.16
C LEU A 404 12.76 -6.02 -3.52
N PRO A 405 13.41 -7.03 -2.90
CA PRO A 405 14.78 -6.88 -2.40
C PRO A 405 15.72 -6.54 -3.56
N GLN A 406 16.60 -5.55 -3.38
CA GLN A 406 17.60 -5.19 -4.39
C GLN A 406 18.53 -6.40 -4.66
N LEU A 407 19.06 -6.49 -5.88
CA LEU A 407 20.12 -7.46 -6.15
C LEU A 407 21.33 -7.15 -5.26
N PRO A 408 22.08 -8.16 -4.76
CA PRO A 408 23.34 -7.90 -4.09
C PRO A 408 24.28 -7.15 -5.04
N VAL A 409 24.70 -5.95 -4.65
CA VAL A 409 25.87 -5.33 -5.26
C VAL A 409 27.06 -6.07 -4.65
N ASN A 410 27.82 -6.79 -5.48
CA ASN A 410 29.07 -7.38 -5.03
C ASN A 410 29.99 -6.23 -4.61
N ALA A 411 30.57 -6.35 -3.42
CA ALA A 411 31.66 -5.45 -3.05
C ALA A 411 32.81 -5.64 -4.04
N ASP A 412 33.50 -4.57 -4.39
CA ASP A 412 34.72 -4.62 -5.20
C ASP A 412 35.69 -3.51 -4.77
N ILE A 413 36.99 -3.68 -5.02
CA ILE A 413 38.03 -2.69 -4.76
C ILE A 413 38.72 -2.33 -6.05
N GLU A 414 38.46 -1.11 -6.54
CA GLU A 414 39.10 -0.54 -7.72
C GLU A 414 40.48 0.06 -7.40
N GLU A 415 40.61 0.74 -6.25
CA GLU A 415 41.84 1.42 -5.83
C GLU A 415 42.02 1.41 -4.31
N ILE A 416 43.26 1.19 -3.84
CA ILE A 416 43.68 1.51 -2.48
C ILE A 416 44.77 2.59 -2.50
N ASN A 417 44.69 3.54 -1.59
CA ASN A 417 45.57 4.70 -1.56
C ASN A 417 45.95 5.09 -0.11
N PRO A 418 47.22 4.95 0.31
CA PRO A 418 48.36 4.45 -0.44
C PRO A 418 48.27 2.94 -0.73
N ALA A 419 49.00 2.46 -1.75
CA ALA A 419 49.12 1.05 -2.11
C ALA A 419 50.50 0.44 -1.76
N MET A 420 51.48 1.28 -1.39
CA MET A 420 52.82 0.85 -1.01
C MET A 420 53.40 1.73 0.10
N SER A 421 54.23 1.17 0.99
CA SER A 421 55.07 1.92 1.94
C SER A 421 56.46 1.33 2.06
N LEU A 422 57.34 2.10 2.71
CA LEU A 422 58.56 1.56 3.30
C LEU A 422 58.24 0.85 4.63
N VAL A 423 59.12 -0.03 5.09
CA VAL A 423 59.01 -0.59 6.45
C VAL A 423 59.04 0.50 7.54
N ASN A 424 58.29 0.29 8.61
CA ASN A 424 58.26 1.10 9.84
C ASN A 424 57.85 2.58 9.64
N THR A 425 56.85 2.84 8.78
CA THR A 425 56.31 4.20 8.57
C THR A 425 55.41 4.73 9.68
N GLY A 426 55.10 3.93 10.71
CA GLY A 426 54.05 4.25 11.68
C GLY A 426 52.65 4.02 11.10
N ALA A 427 51.62 4.35 11.88
CA ALA A 427 50.22 4.20 11.48
C ALA A 427 49.81 5.28 10.46
N PHE A 428 48.88 4.93 9.57
CA PHE A 428 48.35 5.83 8.54
C PHE A 428 46.92 5.43 8.13
N THR A 429 46.18 6.39 7.57
CA THR A 429 44.88 6.14 6.97
C THR A 429 45.05 5.69 5.52
N MET A 430 44.42 4.58 5.15
CA MET A 430 44.23 4.12 3.79
C MET A 430 42.83 4.51 3.31
N GLU A 431 42.75 5.12 2.14
CA GLU A 431 41.53 5.33 1.36
C GLU A 431 41.30 4.11 0.46
N VAL A 432 40.05 3.65 0.36
CA VAL A 432 39.65 2.50 -0.47
C VAL A 432 38.44 2.89 -1.31
N LYS A 433 38.58 2.75 -2.63
CA LYS A 433 37.53 3.04 -3.62
C LYS A 433 37.06 1.75 -4.29
N GLY A 434 35.81 1.74 -4.69
CA GLY A 434 35.22 0.62 -5.41
C GLY A 434 33.70 0.73 -5.41
N THR A 435 33.01 -0.39 -5.25
CA THR A 435 31.53 -0.45 -5.26
C THR A 435 31.00 -1.41 -4.20
N GLY A 436 29.70 -1.33 -3.92
CA GLY A 436 29.01 -2.26 -3.01
C GLY A 436 29.35 -2.08 -1.52
N PHE A 437 29.91 -0.94 -1.13
CA PHE A 437 30.20 -0.65 0.27
C PHE A 437 28.93 -0.22 1.02
N SER A 438 28.90 -0.54 2.32
CA SER A 438 27.83 -0.18 3.25
C SER A 438 28.40 0.34 4.58
N ALA A 439 27.53 0.90 5.44
CA ALA A 439 27.91 1.32 6.80
C ALA A 439 28.45 0.17 7.68
N ASN A 440 28.23 -1.10 7.30
CA ASN A 440 28.78 -2.28 7.98
C ASN A 440 30.12 -2.74 7.39
N SER A 441 30.72 -1.98 6.46
CA SER A 441 31.94 -2.42 5.77
C SER A 441 33.15 -2.43 6.67
N VAL A 442 33.91 -3.53 6.64
CA VAL A 442 35.16 -3.70 7.38
C VAL A 442 36.27 -4.10 6.44
N LEU A 443 37.35 -3.33 6.44
CA LEU A 443 38.59 -3.65 5.74
C LEU A 443 39.40 -4.67 6.54
N TYR A 444 39.90 -5.70 5.86
CA TYR A 444 40.83 -6.69 6.38
C TYR A 444 42.19 -6.46 5.74
N PHE A 445 43.22 -6.24 6.57
CA PHE A 445 44.61 -6.11 6.16
C PHE A 445 45.40 -7.33 6.64
N ASN A 446 45.82 -8.17 5.70
CA ASN A 446 46.47 -9.47 5.93
C ASN A 446 45.71 -10.34 6.94
N GLY A 447 44.41 -10.53 6.69
CA GLY A 447 43.50 -11.32 7.52
C GLY A 447 43.00 -10.64 8.80
N ASN A 448 43.53 -9.47 9.17
CA ASN A 448 43.17 -8.77 10.40
C ASN A 448 42.26 -7.56 10.10
N ALA A 449 41.08 -7.51 10.71
CA ALA A 449 40.14 -6.40 10.60
C ALA A 449 40.74 -5.07 11.08
N ARG A 450 40.36 -3.97 10.42
CA ARG A 450 40.81 -2.61 10.75
C ARG A 450 39.64 -1.69 11.03
N THR A 451 39.88 -0.69 11.88
CA THR A 451 38.95 0.42 12.11
C THR A 451 38.63 1.07 10.78
N THR A 452 37.40 0.89 10.30
CA THR A 452 36.96 1.30 8.97
C THR A 452 35.82 2.30 9.11
N THR A 453 35.93 3.44 8.43
CA THR A 453 34.92 4.48 8.37
C THR A 453 34.28 4.48 6.99
N TYR A 454 32.98 4.27 6.94
CA TYR A 454 32.18 4.42 5.73
C TYR A 454 32.01 5.91 5.38
N VAL A 455 32.34 6.27 4.14
CA VAL A 455 32.18 7.65 3.63
C VAL A 455 31.07 7.69 2.56
N ALA A 456 31.09 6.73 1.63
CA ALA A 456 30.05 6.51 0.62
C ALA A 456 30.01 5.03 0.19
N ASP A 457 29.00 4.66 -0.59
CA ASP A 457 28.85 3.33 -1.23
C ASP A 457 30.01 2.94 -2.16
N THR A 458 30.83 3.93 -2.50
CA THR A 458 32.01 3.87 -3.36
C THR A 458 33.32 4.26 -2.65
N LEU A 459 33.28 4.63 -1.36
CA LEU A 459 34.44 5.16 -0.63
C LEU A 459 34.46 4.76 0.85
N LEU A 460 35.57 4.14 1.27
CA LEU A 460 35.91 3.84 2.67
C LEU A 460 37.25 4.48 3.05
N THR A 461 37.47 4.66 4.35
CA THR A 461 38.80 4.89 4.92
C THR A 461 39.08 3.90 6.05
N ALA A 462 40.32 3.44 6.20
CA ALA A 462 40.71 2.49 7.22
C ALA A 462 42.05 2.85 7.89
N GLU A 463 42.17 2.61 9.19
CA GLU A 463 43.43 2.80 9.92
C GLU A 463 44.33 1.58 9.79
N ILE A 464 45.50 1.75 9.16
CA ILE A 464 46.57 0.76 9.11
C ILE A 464 47.56 1.08 10.22
N LEU A 465 47.86 0.10 11.06
CA LEU A 465 48.73 0.27 12.23
C LEU A 465 50.21 0.16 11.84
N GLY A 466 51.08 0.85 12.57
CA GLY A 466 52.53 0.78 12.33
C GLY A 466 53.13 -0.62 12.47
N THR A 467 52.48 -1.51 13.23
CA THR A 467 52.81 -2.93 13.35
C THR A 467 52.61 -3.70 12.05
N ASP A 468 51.60 -3.32 11.26
CA ASP A 468 51.20 -4.04 10.04
C ASP A 468 52.22 -3.87 8.91
N VAL A 469 52.95 -2.74 8.95
CA VAL A 469 53.98 -2.34 7.98
C VAL A 469 55.38 -2.37 8.58
N SER A 470 55.59 -3.14 9.65
CA SER A 470 56.89 -3.30 10.32
C SER A 470 57.86 -4.22 9.57
N VAL A 471 57.34 -5.13 8.74
CA VAL A 471 58.07 -6.15 7.96
C VAL A 471 57.82 -5.93 6.47
N ALA A 472 58.81 -6.21 5.62
CA ALA A 472 58.65 -6.12 4.18
C ALA A 472 57.91 -7.36 3.62
N GLY A 473 56.94 -7.15 2.73
CA GLY A 473 56.10 -8.21 2.17
C GLY A 473 54.95 -7.70 1.31
N ASN A 474 54.18 -8.64 0.77
CA ASN A 474 52.92 -8.39 0.08
C ASN A 474 51.77 -8.72 1.05
N TYR A 475 50.89 -7.76 1.29
CA TYR A 475 49.82 -7.85 2.28
C TYR A 475 48.47 -7.84 1.55
N PRO A 476 47.70 -8.94 1.61
CA PRO A 476 46.35 -9.00 1.05
C PRO A 476 45.42 -7.99 1.73
N VAL A 477 44.67 -7.22 0.96
CA VAL A 477 43.66 -6.27 1.42
C VAL A 477 42.34 -6.54 0.72
N TRP A 478 41.27 -6.70 1.49
CA TRP A 478 39.90 -6.90 1.00
C TRP A 478 38.90 -6.30 1.98
N VAL A 479 37.66 -6.12 1.54
CA VAL A 479 36.56 -5.55 2.33
C VAL A 479 35.42 -6.56 2.44
N SER A 480 34.88 -6.74 3.64
CA SER A 480 33.55 -7.36 3.81
C SER A 480 32.51 -6.26 3.94
N SER A 481 31.47 -6.26 3.11
CA SER A 481 30.37 -5.27 3.16
C SER A 481 29.29 -5.61 4.20
N GLY A 482 29.43 -6.77 4.86
CA GLY A 482 28.42 -7.40 5.71
C GLY A 482 27.48 -8.36 4.98
N THR A 483 27.46 -8.33 3.64
CA THR A 483 26.65 -9.25 2.80
C THR A 483 27.48 -9.95 1.71
N THR A 484 28.53 -9.29 1.22
CA THR A 484 29.47 -9.79 0.20
C THR A 484 30.91 -9.45 0.62
N ASN A 485 31.89 -10.13 0.03
CA ASN A 485 33.31 -9.79 0.17
C ASN A 485 33.82 -9.29 -1.17
N SER A 486 34.75 -8.34 -1.14
CA SER A 486 35.41 -7.84 -2.35
C SER A 486 36.47 -8.79 -2.89
N ASP A 487 36.89 -8.54 -4.12
CA ASP A 487 38.19 -9.02 -4.59
C ASP A 487 39.33 -8.51 -3.70
N THR A 488 40.46 -9.22 -3.77
CA THR A 488 41.65 -8.96 -2.95
C THR A 488 42.71 -8.21 -3.73
N VAL A 489 43.05 -7.01 -3.27
CA VAL A 489 44.18 -6.22 -3.78
C VAL A 489 45.42 -6.40 -2.89
N ILE A 490 46.60 -6.05 -3.39
CA ILE A 490 47.87 -6.23 -2.67
C ILE A 490 48.47 -4.89 -2.28
N TYR A 491 48.57 -4.65 -0.97
CA TYR A 491 49.42 -3.60 -0.41
C TYR A 491 50.87 -4.07 -0.29
N LYS A 492 51.84 -3.23 -0.63
CA LYS A 492 53.28 -3.61 -0.66
C LYS A 492 54.08 -2.86 0.39
N VAL A 493 54.69 -3.59 1.32
CA VAL A 493 55.68 -3.03 2.26
C VAL A 493 57.07 -3.41 1.78
N VAL A 494 57.96 -2.44 1.58
CA VAL A 494 59.29 -2.67 1.00
C VAL A 494 60.43 -2.07 1.83
N ASN A 495 61.62 -2.67 1.78
CA ASN A 495 62.81 -2.10 2.40
C ASN A 495 63.36 -0.90 1.60
N THR A 496 63.21 -0.96 0.26
CA THR A 496 63.60 0.06 -0.71
C THR A 496 62.50 0.17 -1.77
N LEU A 497 62.22 1.39 -2.25
CA LEU A 497 61.21 1.59 -3.30
C LEU A 497 61.69 1.01 -4.63
N PRO A 498 60.85 0.28 -5.39
CA PRO A 498 61.23 -0.29 -6.69
C PRO A 498 61.63 0.78 -7.72
N GLN A 499 60.95 1.93 -7.71
CA GLN A 499 61.26 3.10 -8.52
C GLN A 499 61.35 4.35 -7.63
N PRO A 500 62.12 5.39 -8.05
CA PRO A 500 62.30 6.57 -7.22
C PRO A 500 61.05 7.46 -7.17
N VAL A 501 60.77 8.01 -5.99
CA VAL A 501 59.94 9.21 -5.85
C VAL A 501 60.89 10.41 -5.79
N ARG A 502 60.65 11.42 -6.64
CA ARG A 502 61.54 12.57 -6.84
C ARG A 502 60.84 13.86 -6.40
N PRO A 503 61.45 14.68 -5.52
CA PRO A 503 60.96 16.02 -5.24
C PRO A 503 61.29 16.94 -6.42
N VAL A 504 60.40 17.89 -6.73
CA VAL A 504 60.62 18.88 -7.79
C VAL A 504 60.19 20.26 -7.29
N LEU A 505 61.09 21.23 -7.37
CA LEU A 505 60.75 22.64 -7.27
C LEU A 505 60.23 23.10 -8.63
N GLU A 506 59.00 23.61 -8.66
CA GLU A 506 58.40 24.14 -9.88
C GLU A 506 58.91 25.56 -10.14
N CYS A 507 58.82 26.42 -9.11
CA CYS A 507 59.24 27.81 -9.16
C CYS A 507 59.24 28.45 -7.76
N VAL A 508 59.82 29.64 -7.64
CA VAL A 508 59.75 30.50 -6.45
C VAL A 508 59.09 31.83 -6.81
N ARG A 509 58.14 32.28 -5.98
CA ARG A 509 57.56 33.62 -6.06
C ARG A 509 58.19 34.51 -4.99
N ASN A 510 58.66 35.70 -5.38
CA ASN A 510 58.97 36.77 -4.43
C ASN A 510 57.66 37.47 -4.04
N ASN A 511 57.42 37.66 -2.74
CA ASN A 511 56.18 38.23 -2.22
C ASN A 511 56.24 39.78 -2.12
N GLY A 512 57.40 40.39 -2.32
CA GLY A 512 57.61 41.85 -2.29
C GLY A 512 57.92 42.45 -0.91
N ASP A 513 57.83 41.64 0.15
CA ASP A 513 58.04 42.00 1.55
C ASP A 513 59.35 41.42 2.16
N GLY A 514 60.20 40.83 1.30
CA GLY A 514 61.40 40.08 1.71
C GLY A 514 61.14 38.58 1.97
N THR A 515 59.89 38.12 1.90
CA THR A 515 59.54 36.69 1.94
C THR A 515 59.35 36.11 0.54
N TYR A 516 59.45 34.79 0.45
CA TYR A 516 59.34 34.02 -0.78
C TYR A 516 58.42 32.82 -0.58
N THR A 517 57.72 32.43 -1.64
CA THR A 517 56.84 31.25 -1.67
C THR A 517 57.38 30.24 -2.68
N ALA A 518 57.86 29.09 -2.21
CA ALA A 518 58.31 27.99 -3.06
C ALA A 518 57.13 27.07 -3.42
N TYR A 519 57.00 26.70 -4.69
CA TYR A 519 55.97 25.77 -5.18
C TYR A 519 56.62 24.42 -5.47
N PHE A 520 56.22 23.38 -4.75
CA PHE A 520 56.77 22.04 -4.89
C PHE A 520 55.76 21.08 -5.52
N GLY A 521 56.26 20.22 -6.39
CA GLY A 521 55.56 19.03 -6.87
C GLY A 521 56.50 17.82 -6.81
N TYR A 522 56.07 16.68 -7.33
CA TYR A 522 56.88 15.47 -7.32
C TYR A 522 56.68 14.64 -8.58
N LYS A 523 57.58 13.68 -8.81
CA LYS A 523 57.37 12.57 -9.75
C LYS A 523 57.52 11.24 -9.02
N ASN A 524 56.48 10.43 -9.02
CA ASN A 524 56.55 9.04 -8.59
C ASN A 524 56.74 8.17 -9.83
N ASP A 525 57.91 7.55 -9.98
CA ASP A 525 58.19 6.62 -11.08
C ASP A 525 57.62 5.20 -10.82
N ASN A 526 56.97 4.94 -9.68
CA ASN A 526 56.25 3.68 -9.41
C ASN A 526 54.85 3.69 -10.06
N THR A 527 54.33 2.51 -10.39
CA THR A 527 52.98 2.33 -10.96
C THR A 527 51.85 2.44 -9.95
N VAL A 528 52.17 2.56 -8.65
CA VAL A 528 51.20 2.61 -7.55
C VAL A 528 51.51 3.76 -6.58
N SER A 529 50.51 4.18 -5.79
CA SER A 529 50.65 5.23 -4.79
C SER A 529 51.57 4.79 -3.64
N VAL A 530 52.49 5.67 -3.23
CA VAL A 530 53.51 5.38 -2.20
C VAL A 530 53.32 6.28 -0.98
N TYR A 531 53.34 5.69 0.21
CA TYR A 531 53.37 6.39 1.50
C TYR A 531 54.79 6.65 1.97
N ILE A 532 55.11 7.92 2.22
CA ILE A 532 56.36 8.34 2.85
C ILE A 532 56.03 9.40 3.91
N PRO A 533 55.90 9.03 5.20
CA PRO A 533 55.53 9.95 6.27
C PRO A 533 56.63 10.99 6.48
N VAL A 534 56.26 12.12 7.10
CA VAL A 534 57.23 13.16 7.46
C VAL A 534 58.26 12.60 8.44
N GLY A 535 59.54 12.82 8.13
CA GLY A 535 60.67 12.26 8.88
C GLY A 535 61.95 12.27 8.05
N SER A 536 62.93 11.43 8.40
CA SER A 536 64.26 11.43 7.76
C SER A 536 64.22 11.27 6.23
N LYS A 537 63.21 10.57 5.69
CA LYS A 537 62.97 10.34 4.26
C LYS A 537 61.94 11.29 3.62
N ASN A 538 61.34 12.23 4.34
CA ASN A 538 60.43 13.25 3.79
C ASN A 538 60.43 14.50 4.70
N LYS A 539 61.45 15.36 4.55
CA LYS A 539 61.71 16.51 5.45
C LYS A 539 62.19 17.75 4.73
N PHE A 540 61.91 18.90 5.33
CA PHE A 540 62.59 20.15 5.01
C PHE A 540 63.81 20.42 5.91
N THR A 541 64.77 21.15 5.34
CA THR A 541 65.92 21.76 6.03
C THR A 541 66.06 23.20 5.51
N PRO A 542 66.24 24.22 6.37
CA PRO A 542 66.26 24.16 7.84
C PRO A 542 64.89 23.87 8.46
N THR A 543 64.91 23.51 9.76
CA THR A 543 63.74 23.15 10.56
C THR A 543 62.65 24.25 10.58
N PRO A 544 61.36 23.92 10.80
CA PRO A 544 60.80 22.59 11.05
C PRO A 544 60.89 21.63 9.86
N GLN A 545 60.90 20.32 10.15
CA GLN A 545 60.95 19.27 9.14
C GLN A 545 59.60 19.08 8.42
N ASP A 546 58.48 19.28 9.14
CA ASP A 546 57.14 19.36 8.56
C ASP A 546 56.85 20.81 8.20
N ARG A 547 56.45 21.04 6.95
CA ARG A 547 55.99 22.31 6.40
C ARG A 547 54.77 22.11 5.49
N GLY A 548 53.99 21.05 5.72
CA GLY A 548 52.80 20.73 4.93
C GLY A 548 53.08 19.93 3.65
N GLN A 549 54.23 19.26 3.53
CA GLN A 549 54.49 18.34 2.42
C GLN A 549 53.48 17.16 2.41
N THR A 550 53.15 16.68 1.21
CA THR A 550 52.35 15.45 1.10
C THR A 550 53.08 14.25 1.70
N ARG A 551 52.29 13.30 2.22
CA ARG A 551 52.72 12.01 2.76
C ARG A 551 52.37 10.84 1.82
N VAL A 552 51.47 11.08 0.86
CA VAL A 552 51.02 10.12 -0.16
C VAL A 552 51.42 10.64 -1.54
N PHE A 553 52.08 9.80 -2.32
CA PHE A 553 52.65 10.13 -3.62
C PHE A 553 51.99 9.25 -4.69
N LEU A 554 50.99 9.79 -5.39
CA LEU A 554 50.28 9.11 -6.48
C LEU A 554 51.23 8.84 -7.68
N PRO A 555 50.95 7.85 -8.54
CA PRO A 555 51.77 7.58 -9.73
C PRO A 555 51.94 8.80 -10.65
N GLY A 556 53.06 8.88 -11.36
CA GLY A 556 53.29 9.89 -12.39
C GLY A 556 53.81 11.24 -11.88
N ARG A 557 53.56 12.31 -12.65
CA ARG A 557 54.08 13.66 -12.40
C ARG A 557 52.97 14.56 -11.87
N HIS A 558 53.18 15.11 -10.68
CA HIS A 558 52.24 16.00 -10.00
C HIS A 558 52.90 17.35 -9.75
N ASN A 559 52.36 18.42 -10.34
CA ASN A 559 52.96 19.76 -10.31
C ASN A 559 52.29 20.64 -9.26
N ARG A 560 53.06 21.54 -8.60
CA ARG A 560 52.55 22.57 -7.66
C ARG A 560 51.61 22.00 -6.57
N VAL A 561 51.92 20.81 -6.06
CA VAL A 561 51.11 20.03 -5.10
C VAL A 561 50.96 20.75 -3.75
N PHE A 562 52.00 21.45 -3.29
CA PHE A 562 51.96 22.25 -2.07
C PHE A 562 52.95 23.42 -2.17
N THR A 563 52.81 24.39 -1.26
CA THR A 563 53.65 25.58 -1.16
C THR A 563 54.32 25.69 0.20
N VAL A 564 55.48 26.36 0.24
CA VAL A 564 56.20 26.65 1.48
C VAL A 564 56.71 28.08 1.48
N SER A 565 56.31 28.87 2.47
CA SER A 565 56.85 30.21 2.71
C SER A 565 58.22 30.15 3.39
N PHE A 566 59.16 30.96 2.93
CA PHE A 566 60.54 31.02 3.43
C PHE A 566 61.18 32.40 3.21
N ASN A 567 62.39 32.59 3.73
CA ASN A 567 63.10 33.89 3.76
C ASN A 567 64.11 34.09 2.61
N GLY A 568 64.01 33.35 1.52
CA GLY A 568 64.95 33.40 0.39
C GLY A 568 66.24 32.59 0.57
N SER A 569 66.58 32.16 1.78
CA SER A 569 67.72 31.25 2.01
C SER A 569 67.44 29.82 1.50
N ASN A 570 68.46 28.97 1.42
CA ASN A 570 68.32 27.61 0.88
C ASN A 570 67.34 26.75 1.70
N LEU A 571 66.17 26.49 1.13
CA LEU A 571 65.15 25.58 1.64
C LEU A 571 65.23 24.26 0.85
N VAL A 572 65.72 23.20 1.48
CA VAL A 572 65.93 21.88 0.88
C VAL A 572 64.82 20.93 1.29
N TRP A 573 64.02 20.45 0.33
CA TRP A 573 63.14 19.29 0.53
C TRP A 573 63.92 18.02 0.24
N THR A 574 64.02 17.12 1.22
CA THR A 574 64.58 15.77 1.08
C THR A 574 63.46 14.75 1.00
N LEU A 575 63.38 13.99 -0.09
CA LEU A 575 62.42 12.93 -0.32
C LEU A 575 63.13 11.64 -0.76
N ASN A 576 63.05 10.60 0.07
CA ASN A 576 63.70 9.29 -0.05
C ASN A 576 65.15 9.34 -0.58
N GLY A 577 65.99 10.19 0.01
CA GLY A 577 67.40 10.35 -0.35
C GLY A 577 67.69 11.27 -1.56
N ARG A 578 66.65 11.80 -2.22
CA ARG A 578 66.76 12.84 -3.26
C ARG A 578 66.42 14.20 -2.68
N THR A 579 66.96 15.27 -3.26
CA THR A 579 66.73 16.65 -2.80
C THR A 579 66.21 17.55 -3.90
N SER A 580 65.46 18.58 -3.51
CA SER A 580 65.15 19.74 -4.34
C SER A 580 65.29 21.01 -3.47
N THR A 581 65.94 22.05 -4.01
CA THR A 581 66.35 23.24 -3.23
C THR A 581 65.72 24.50 -3.81
N ALA A 582 64.95 25.21 -3.00
CA ALA A 582 64.47 26.56 -3.27
C ALA A 582 65.40 27.60 -2.64
N SER A 583 65.61 28.72 -3.34
CA SER A 583 66.31 29.91 -2.87
C SER A 583 65.73 31.15 -3.57
N SER A 584 66.16 32.35 -3.17
CA SER A 584 65.88 33.60 -3.90
C SER A 584 66.38 33.59 -5.35
N ASN A 585 67.32 32.69 -5.68
CA ASN A 585 67.96 32.57 -6.99
C ASN A 585 67.37 31.43 -7.83
N SER A 586 66.37 30.70 -7.32
CA SER A 586 65.65 29.68 -8.08
C SER A 586 64.78 30.32 -9.17
N ALA A 587 64.37 29.52 -10.17
CA ALA A 587 63.54 30.00 -11.27
C ALA A 587 62.25 30.69 -10.75
N PRO A 588 61.94 31.91 -11.22
CA PRO A 588 60.75 32.64 -10.78
C PRO A 588 59.47 31.94 -11.27
N CYS A 589 58.37 32.13 -10.56
CA CYS A 589 57.07 31.69 -11.06
C CYS A 589 56.60 32.62 -12.19
N ASN A 590 56.44 32.04 -13.38
CA ASN A 590 55.59 32.57 -14.44
C ASN A 590 54.11 32.46 -14.03
#